data_AF-A0A165QS18-F1
#
_entry.id   AF-A0A165QS18-F1
#
_cell.length_a   1.000
_cell.length_b   1.000
_cell.length_c   1.000
_cell.angle_alpha   90.00
_cell.angle_beta   90.00
_cell.angle_gamma   90.00
#
_symmetry.space_group_name_H-M   'P 1'
#
loop_
_entity.id
_entity.type
_entity.pdbx_description
1 polymer ?
#
loop_
_entity_poly.entity_id
_entity_poly.type
_entity_poly.pdbx_seq_one_letter_code
_entity_poly.pdbx_strand_id
1 'polypeptide(L)'
;MSCFVGVDGKLSLWKSMLLKRHLDQLEAIFLRQFEDRSDGIIYRRSRRGAPIPVTEGERNEFARQYRSATSRMIWAVCAAVIFVIVIASVVAPDFSDGPYGTLVISLLAIGTIAFFGMRNSSAPARVLADRPSVGVPMTKDEILAAHFSSTSWLLLVGISLASAIACVTLLSQSSFSEPVDFVWTGGSGILSVLGIRGLWLKYRYSR
;
A
#
# COMPACT_ATOMS: atom_id res chain seq x y z
N MET A 1 29.94 -38.94 6.89
CA MET A 1 29.33 -38.20 8.01
C MET A 1 29.56 -36.73 7.71
N SER A 2 28.64 -36.11 6.98
CA SER A 2 28.85 -34.80 6.34
C SER A 2 28.14 -33.70 7.13
N CYS A 3 28.89 -32.68 7.54
CA CYS A 3 28.40 -31.46 8.16
C CYS A 3 27.56 -30.64 7.16
N PHE A 4 26.24 -30.64 7.34
CA PHE A 4 25.31 -29.67 6.75
C PHE A 4 24.64 -28.90 7.90
N VAL A 5 25.40 -28.07 8.61
CA VAL A 5 24.86 -27.18 9.64
C VAL A 5 25.52 -25.81 9.45
N GLY A 6 24.82 -24.86 8.80
CA GLY A 6 25.38 -23.52 8.65
C GLY A 6 24.67 -22.55 7.70
N VAL A 7 23.72 -23.02 6.87
CA VAL A 7 23.00 -22.13 5.93
C VAL A 7 21.70 -21.57 6.53
N ASP A 8 21.01 -22.33 7.38
CA ASP A 8 19.70 -21.93 7.93
C ASP A 8 19.75 -20.73 8.90
N GLY A 9 20.84 -20.60 9.68
CA GLY A 9 20.96 -19.51 10.67
C GLY A 9 21.10 -18.12 10.03
N LYS A 10 21.83 -18.00 8.93
CA LYS A 10 21.98 -16.72 8.22
C LYS A 10 20.73 -16.33 7.45
N LEU A 11 20.02 -17.30 6.88
CA LEU A 11 18.78 -17.05 6.13
C LEU A 11 17.64 -16.58 7.07
N SER A 12 17.56 -17.15 8.27
CA SER A 12 16.59 -16.75 9.32
C SER A 12 16.84 -15.31 9.80
N LEU A 13 18.10 -14.96 10.07
CA LEU A 13 18.50 -13.61 10.49
C LEU A 13 18.15 -12.56 9.43
N TRP A 14 18.43 -12.82 8.16
CA TRP A 14 18.11 -11.92 7.05
C TRP A 14 16.61 -11.71 6.85
N LYS A 15 15.81 -12.78 6.90
CA LYS A 15 14.33 -12.68 6.82
C LYS A 15 13.77 -11.85 7.97
N SER A 16 14.31 -12.02 9.18
CA SER A 16 13.90 -11.23 10.35
C SER A 16 14.26 -9.75 10.24
N MET A 17 15.41 -9.40 9.65
CA MET A 17 15.82 -8.02 9.45
C MET A 17 14.98 -7.31 8.38
N LEU A 18 14.71 -7.97 7.26
CA LEU A 18 13.89 -7.40 6.18
C LEU A 18 12.46 -7.12 6.65
N LEU A 19 11.84 -8.09 7.34
CA LEU A 19 10.49 -7.92 7.87
C LEU A 19 10.43 -6.79 8.91
N LYS A 20 11.42 -6.70 9.81
CA LYS A 20 11.50 -5.60 10.78
C LYS A 20 11.58 -4.24 10.08
N ARG A 21 12.47 -4.09 9.10
CA ARG A 21 12.64 -2.84 8.34
C ARG A 21 11.34 -2.42 7.64
N HIS A 22 10.62 -3.37 7.04
CA HIS A 22 9.33 -3.08 6.41
C HIS A 22 8.26 -2.69 7.42
N LEU A 23 8.18 -3.38 8.58
CA LEU A 23 7.26 -3.01 9.65
C LEU A 23 7.56 -1.62 10.21
N ASP A 24 8.84 -1.30 10.42
CA ASP A 24 9.26 0.01 10.93
C ASP A 24 8.93 1.13 9.89
N GLN A 25 9.06 0.85 8.59
CA GLN A 25 8.61 1.77 7.54
C GLN A 25 7.09 1.95 7.54
N LEU A 26 6.30 0.89 7.70
CA LEU A 26 4.85 0.97 7.78
C LEU A 26 4.38 1.71 9.04
N GLU A 27 5.06 1.49 10.16
CA GLU A 27 4.85 2.21 11.42
C GLU A 27 5.16 3.69 11.25
N ALA A 28 6.29 4.04 10.63
CA ALA A 28 6.63 5.43 10.32
C ALA A 28 5.58 6.10 9.42
N ILE A 29 5.07 5.40 8.39
CA ILE A 29 3.98 5.91 7.53
C ILE A 29 2.70 6.14 8.35
N PHE A 30 2.37 5.21 9.25
CA PHE A 30 1.21 5.32 10.14
C PHE A 30 1.34 6.51 11.10
N LEU A 31 2.52 6.69 11.70
CA LEU A 31 2.81 7.76 12.65
C LEU A 31 2.73 9.15 12.02
N ARG A 32 2.92 9.29 10.70
CA ARG A 32 2.70 10.56 10.00
C ARG A 32 1.23 11.04 10.03
N GLN A 33 0.30 10.29 10.59
CA GLN A 33 -1.07 10.77 10.86
C GLN A 33 -1.16 11.60 12.16
N PHE A 34 -0.11 11.55 12.98
CA PHE A 34 0.05 12.35 14.18
C PHE A 34 0.99 13.51 13.86
N GLU A 35 0.53 14.74 14.11
CA GLU A 35 1.29 15.96 13.89
C GLU A 35 1.60 16.58 15.26
N ASP A 36 2.87 16.92 15.48
CA ASP A 36 3.28 17.66 16.67
C ASP A 36 2.97 19.15 16.46
N ARG A 37 2.15 19.74 17.35
CA ARG A 37 1.87 21.17 17.41
C ARG A 37 2.42 21.76 18.72
N SER A 38 2.51 23.08 18.78
CA SER A 38 2.94 23.83 19.96
C SER A 38 2.08 23.57 21.20
N ASP A 39 0.82 23.17 21.03
CA ASP A 39 -0.16 22.89 22.07
C ASP A 39 -0.35 21.40 22.37
N GLY A 40 0.38 20.50 21.70
CA GLY A 40 0.30 19.06 21.90
C GLY A 40 0.34 18.26 20.59
N ILE A 41 -0.09 17.00 20.64
CA ILE A 41 -0.13 16.12 19.48
C ILE A 41 -1.56 16.07 18.94
N ILE A 42 -1.72 16.23 17.63
CA ILE A 42 -3.02 16.08 16.96
C ILE A 42 -3.01 14.86 16.04
N TYR A 43 -4.10 14.11 16.04
CA TYR A 43 -4.38 13.06 15.08
C TYR A 43 -5.27 13.60 13.96
N ARG A 44 -4.88 13.32 12.71
CA ARG A 44 -5.70 13.55 11.53
C ARG A 44 -5.88 12.24 10.77
N ARG A 45 -7.13 11.78 10.66
CA ARG A 45 -7.46 10.61 9.84
C ARG A 45 -6.98 10.83 8.40
N SER A 46 -6.10 9.97 7.92
CA SER A 46 -5.49 10.05 6.59
C SER A 46 -4.82 11.41 6.29
N ARG A 47 -4.41 12.16 7.33
CA ARG A 47 -3.90 13.55 7.26
C ARG A 47 -4.88 14.60 6.70
N ARG A 48 -6.16 14.29 6.67
CA ARG A 48 -7.20 15.14 6.04
C ARG A 48 -8.35 15.46 6.98
N GLY A 49 -8.63 14.56 7.91
CA GLY A 49 -9.72 14.71 8.87
C GLY A 49 -9.56 15.91 9.80
N ALA A 50 -10.66 16.25 10.46
CA ALA A 50 -10.66 17.22 11.54
C ALA A 50 -9.63 16.80 12.61
N PRO A 51 -8.84 17.74 13.15
CA PRO A 51 -7.79 17.42 14.10
C PRO A 51 -8.41 17.01 15.44
N ILE A 52 -7.94 15.89 15.98
CA ILE A 52 -8.36 15.37 17.28
C ILE A 52 -7.14 15.41 18.20
N PRO A 53 -7.21 16.03 19.39
CA PRO A 53 -6.09 16.05 20.33
C PRO A 53 -5.83 14.66 20.88
N VAL A 54 -4.56 14.29 20.93
CA VAL A 54 -4.07 13.00 21.40
C VAL A 54 -2.85 13.22 22.29
N THR A 55 -2.70 12.41 23.33
CA THR A 55 -1.53 12.46 24.21
C THR A 55 -0.38 11.61 23.65
N GLU A 56 0.85 11.85 24.12
CA GLU A 56 2.00 11.04 23.70
C GLU A 56 1.85 9.55 24.06
N GLY A 57 1.27 9.26 25.25
CA GLY A 57 0.99 7.90 25.68
C GLY A 57 0.03 7.18 24.73
N GLU A 58 -1.02 7.87 24.26
CA GLU A 58 -1.99 7.32 23.31
C GLU A 58 -1.37 7.10 21.93
N ARG A 59 -0.52 8.03 21.44
CA ARG A 59 0.22 7.84 20.17
C ARG A 59 1.05 6.55 20.23
N ASN A 60 1.79 6.36 21.31
CA ASN A 60 2.66 5.19 21.49
C ASN A 60 1.84 3.89 21.61
N GLU A 61 0.69 3.94 22.28
CA GLU A 61 -0.22 2.81 22.38
C GLU A 61 -0.79 2.41 21.00
N PHE A 62 -1.23 3.39 20.22
CA PHE A 62 -1.72 3.15 18.86
C PHE A 62 -0.62 2.59 17.94
N ALA A 63 0.61 3.09 18.06
CA ALA A 63 1.74 2.55 17.30
C ALA A 63 2.01 1.08 17.64
N ARG A 64 2.03 0.74 18.94
CA ARG A 64 2.21 -0.64 19.42
C ARG A 64 1.10 -1.57 18.92
N GLN A 65 -0.16 -1.14 19.01
CA GLN A 65 -1.31 -1.90 18.52
C GLN A 65 -1.24 -2.09 17.00
N TYR A 66 -0.91 -1.03 16.26
CA TYR A 66 -0.76 -1.07 14.81
C TYR A 66 0.32 -2.06 14.39
N ARG A 67 1.50 -2.04 15.04
CA ARG A 67 2.60 -2.96 14.77
C ARG A 67 2.21 -4.42 14.99
N SER A 68 1.60 -4.73 16.15
CA SER A 68 1.14 -6.08 16.48
C SER A 68 0.07 -6.58 15.51
N ALA A 69 -0.93 -5.74 15.20
CA ALA A 69 -1.98 -6.09 14.25
C ALA A 69 -1.45 -6.25 12.82
N THR A 70 -0.53 -5.39 12.37
CA THR A 70 0.08 -5.47 11.03
C THR A 70 0.92 -6.72 10.87
N SER A 71 1.72 -7.08 11.89
CA SER A 71 2.51 -8.32 11.86
C SER A 71 1.61 -9.56 11.76
N ARG A 72 0.55 -9.64 12.59
CA ARG A 72 -0.44 -10.73 12.52
C ARG A 72 -1.15 -10.80 11.17
N MET A 73 -1.53 -9.64 10.62
CA MET A 73 -2.16 -9.54 9.30
C MET A 73 -1.25 -10.07 8.19
N ILE A 74 0.03 -9.68 8.17
CA ILE A 74 0.99 -10.18 7.17
C ILE A 74 1.11 -11.70 7.26
N TRP A 75 1.27 -12.25 8.46
CA TRP A 75 1.35 -13.70 8.65
C TRP A 75 0.06 -14.42 8.23
N ALA A 76 -1.10 -13.86 8.55
CA ALA A 76 -2.40 -14.42 8.14
C ALA A 76 -2.56 -14.42 6.61
N VAL A 77 -2.17 -13.34 5.92
CA VAL A 77 -2.21 -13.28 4.46
C VAL A 77 -1.23 -14.28 3.85
N CYS A 78 0.01 -14.37 4.36
CA CYS A 78 0.97 -15.36 3.88
C CYS A 78 0.42 -16.79 4.02
N ALA A 79 -0.14 -17.14 5.18
CA ALA A 79 -0.74 -18.44 5.41
C ALA A 79 -1.93 -18.70 4.46
N ALA A 80 -2.80 -17.71 4.27
CA ALA A 80 -3.94 -17.82 3.35
C ALA A 80 -3.50 -18.00 1.89
N VAL A 81 -2.49 -17.26 1.43
CA VAL A 81 -1.94 -17.39 0.07
C VAL A 81 -1.34 -18.78 -0.14
N ILE A 82 -0.54 -19.27 0.81
CA ILE A 82 0.00 -20.64 0.74
C ILE A 82 -1.12 -21.66 0.67
N PHE A 83 -2.16 -21.52 1.51
CA PHE A 83 -3.30 -22.41 1.53
C PHE A 83 -4.06 -22.41 0.19
N VAL A 84 -4.30 -21.24 -0.40
CA VAL A 84 -4.93 -21.10 -1.71
C VAL A 84 -4.08 -21.75 -2.81
N ILE A 85 -2.76 -21.56 -2.79
CA ILE A 85 -1.86 -22.19 -3.76
C ILE A 85 -1.92 -23.72 -3.64
N VAL A 86 -1.81 -24.26 -2.42
CA VAL A 86 -1.87 -25.72 -2.19
C VAL A 86 -3.19 -26.31 -2.68
N ILE A 87 -4.32 -25.66 -2.37
CA ILE A 87 -5.64 -26.10 -2.85
C ILE A 87 -5.71 -26.02 -4.37
N ALA A 88 -5.28 -24.91 -4.97
CA ALA A 88 -5.32 -24.71 -6.41
C ALA A 88 -4.50 -25.79 -7.13
N SER A 89 -3.30 -26.11 -6.64
CA SER A 89 -2.44 -27.15 -7.21
C SER A 89 -3.03 -28.56 -7.13
N VAL A 90 -3.90 -28.83 -6.14
CA VAL A 90 -4.55 -30.15 -6.01
C VAL A 90 -5.85 -30.23 -6.81
N VAL A 91 -6.65 -29.17 -6.82
CA VAL A 91 -8.00 -29.17 -7.41
C VAL A 91 -8.00 -28.76 -8.88
N ALA A 92 -7.12 -27.84 -9.27
CA ALA A 92 -7.08 -27.25 -10.60
C ALA A 92 -5.62 -26.87 -10.98
N PRO A 93 -4.74 -27.87 -11.20
CA PRO A 93 -3.32 -27.64 -11.47
C PRO A 93 -3.09 -26.78 -12.74
N ASP A 94 -3.90 -26.99 -13.78
CA ASP A 94 -3.82 -26.21 -15.02
C ASP A 94 -4.14 -24.72 -14.78
N PHE A 95 -4.96 -24.41 -13.79
CA PHE A 95 -5.26 -23.04 -13.40
C PHE A 95 -4.12 -22.43 -12.57
N SER A 96 -3.57 -23.17 -11.58
CA SER A 96 -2.49 -22.65 -10.73
C SER A 96 -1.22 -22.36 -11.50
N ASP A 97 -0.90 -23.20 -12.48
CA ASP A 97 0.34 -23.12 -13.26
C ASP A 97 0.18 -22.18 -14.47
N GLY A 98 -1.06 -21.85 -14.82
CA GLY A 98 -1.39 -20.89 -15.86
C GLY A 98 -1.14 -19.43 -15.45
N PRO A 99 -0.88 -18.54 -16.42
CA PRO A 99 -0.70 -17.11 -16.16
C PRO A 99 -1.93 -16.47 -15.49
N TYR A 100 -3.12 -16.98 -15.78
CA TYR A 100 -4.38 -16.52 -15.20
C TYR A 100 -4.49 -16.80 -13.71
N GLY A 101 -4.18 -18.01 -13.24
CA GLY A 101 -4.26 -18.33 -11.82
C GLY A 101 -3.25 -17.55 -10.99
N THR A 102 -2.02 -17.40 -11.52
CA THR A 102 -0.99 -16.57 -10.89
C THR A 102 -1.46 -15.11 -10.75
N LEU A 103 -2.07 -14.54 -11.80
CA LEU A 103 -2.60 -13.18 -11.78
C LEU A 103 -3.72 -13.02 -10.75
N VAL A 104 -4.69 -13.93 -10.73
CA VAL A 104 -5.83 -13.88 -9.80
C VAL A 104 -5.37 -13.98 -8.35
N ILE A 105 -4.48 -14.94 -8.03
CA ILE A 105 -3.94 -15.12 -6.67
C ILE A 105 -3.17 -13.88 -6.24
N SER A 106 -2.36 -13.31 -7.14
CA SER A 106 -1.57 -12.10 -6.86
C SER A 106 -2.47 -10.88 -6.60
N LEU A 107 -3.49 -10.66 -7.42
CA LEU A 107 -4.44 -9.57 -7.23
C LEU A 107 -5.24 -9.74 -5.94
N LEU A 108 -5.68 -10.95 -5.62
CA LEU A 108 -6.37 -11.26 -4.37
C LEU A 108 -5.49 -10.97 -3.15
N ALA A 109 -4.22 -11.37 -3.20
CA ALA A 109 -3.26 -11.11 -2.13
C ALA A 109 -3.05 -9.59 -1.93
N ILE A 110 -2.79 -8.85 -3.00
CA ILE A 110 -2.59 -7.39 -2.97
C ILE A 110 -3.85 -6.70 -2.43
N GLY A 111 -5.03 -7.05 -2.95
CA GLY A 111 -6.30 -6.47 -2.51
C GLY A 111 -6.59 -6.73 -1.03
N THR A 112 -6.29 -7.94 -0.55
CA THR A 112 -6.44 -8.32 0.86
C THR A 112 -5.50 -7.52 1.75
N ILE A 113 -4.22 -7.40 1.39
CA ILE A 113 -3.24 -6.59 2.14
C ILE A 113 -3.67 -5.12 2.17
N ALA A 114 -4.10 -4.56 1.04
CA ALA A 114 -4.55 -3.18 0.95
C ALA A 114 -5.79 -2.94 1.83
N PHE A 115 -6.79 -3.83 1.75
CA PHE A 115 -8.03 -3.72 2.52
C PHE A 115 -7.77 -3.77 4.03
N PHE A 116 -7.02 -4.78 4.50
CA PHE A 116 -6.72 -4.89 5.93
C PHE A 116 -5.75 -3.81 6.41
N GLY A 117 -4.79 -3.39 5.58
CA GLY A 117 -3.91 -2.26 5.88
C GLY A 117 -4.68 -0.95 6.08
N MET A 118 -5.65 -0.67 5.21
CA MET A 118 -6.57 0.47 5.36
C MET A 118 -7.45 0.35 6.61
N ARG A 119 -7.97 -0.85 6.90
CA ARG A 119 -8.77 -1.10 8.09
C ARG A 119 -7.96 -0.97 9.39
N ASN A 120 -6.69 -1.35 9.38
CA ASN A 120 -5.82 -1.28 10.55
C ASN A 120 -5.33 0.16 10.80
N SER A 121 -4.96 0.87 9.73
CA SER A 121 -4.53 2.28 9.80
C SER A 121 -5.64 3.25 10.23
N SER A 122 -6.92 2.82 10.13
CA SER A 122 -8.08 3.56 10.62
C SER A 122 -8.48 3.21 12.06
N ALA A 123 -7.71 2.38 12.77
CA ALA A 123 -8.00 2.03 14.16
C ALA A 123 -8.09 3.25 15.11
N PRO A 124 -7.17 4.24 15.07
CA PRO A 124 -7.28 5.41 15.94
C PRO A 124 -8.55 6.21 15.67
N ALA A 125 -8.95 6.36 14.40
CA ALA A 125 -10.18 7.06 14.03
C ALA A 125 -11.45 6.42 14.63
N ARG A 126 -11.44 5.10 14.89
CA ARG A 126 -12.59 4.42 15.53
C ARG A 126 -12.63 4.70 17.03
N VAL A 127 -11.47 4.70 17.69
CA VAL A 127 -11.37 4.96 19.13
C VAL A 127 -11.62 6.44 19.44
N LEU A 128 -11.24 7.32 18.52
CA LEU A 128 -11.36 8.77 18.66
C LEU A 128 -12.67 9.35 18.10
N ALA A 129 -13.58 8.50 17.60
CA ALA A 129 -14.80 8.96 16.92
C ALA A 129 -15.71 9.84 17.79
N ASP A 130 -15.75 9.57 19.10
CA ASP A 130 -16.63 10.27 20.05
C ASP A 130 -15.96 11.51 20.69
N ARG A 131 -14.70 11.82 20.32
CA ARG A 131 -13.99 12.97 20.89
C ARG A 131 -14.28 14.25 20.12
N PRO A 132 -14.37 15.41 20.81
CA PRO A 132 -14.55 16.69 20.14
C PRO A 132 -13.34 17.01 19.27
N SER A 133 -13.58 17.30 18.00
CA SER A 133 -12.55 17.81 17.09
C SER A 133 -12.25 19.27 17.38
N VAL A 134 -10.98 19.65 17.43
CA VAL A 134 -10.53 21.01 17.82
C VAL A 134 -10.41 21.95 16.61
N GLY A 135 -10.80 21.51 15.41
CA GLY A 135 -10.70 22.36 14.22
C GLY A 135 -11.49 21.87 13.02
N VAL A 136 -11.47 22.69 11.97
CA VAL A 136 -12.14 22.41 10.70
C VAL A 136 -11.38 21.31 9.94
N PRO A 137 -12.09 20.38 9.26
CA PRO A 137 -11.45 19.46 8.32
C PRO A 137 -10.73 20.22 7.21
N MET A 138 -9.62 19.68 6.70
CA MET A 138 -8.94 20.31 5.56
C MET A 138 -9.85 20.35 4.34
N THR A 139 -9.77 21.44 3.59
CA THR A 139 -10.53 21.56 2.33
C THR A 139 -9.96 20.62 1.28
N LYS A 140 -10.77 20.23 0.28
CA LYS A 140 -10.31 19.33 -0.79
C LYS A 140 -9.09 19.89 -1.52
N ASP A 141 -9.01 21.21 -1.68
CA ASP A 141 -7.92 21.87 -2.41
C ASP A 141 -6.62 21.88 -1.61
N GLU A 142 -6.68 22.14 -0.29
CA GLU A 142 -5.53 22.02 0.61
C GLU A 142 -4.96 20.59 0.62
N ILE A 143 -5.85 19.60 0.60
CA ILE A 143 -5.48 18.19 0.56
C ILE A 143 -4.74 17.85 -0.73
N LEU A 144 -5.25 18.31 -1.87
CA LEU A 144 -4.62 18.09 -3.16
C LEU A 144 -3.29 18.83 -3.25
N ALA A 145 -3.22 20.07 -2.81
CA ALA A 145 -1.99 20.86 -2.76
C ALA A 145 -0.92 20.17 -1.92
N ALA A 146 -1.25 19.72 -0.70
CA ALA A 146 -0.32 19.02 0.19
C ALA A 146 0.12 17.66 -0.38
N HIS A 147 -0.77 16.93 -1.05
CA HIS A 147 -0.43 15.67 -1.68
C HIS A 147 0.54 15.87 -2.84
N PHE A 148 0.24 16.81 -3.74
CA PHE A 148 1.05 17.08 -4.92
C PHE A 148 2.37 17.79 -4.60
N SER A 149 2.45 18.61 -3.56
CA SER A 149 3.70 19.24 -3.12
C SER A 149 4.73 18.21 -2.63
N SER A 150 4.28 17.16 -1.94
CA SER A 150 5.14 16.08 -1.44
C SER A 150 5.50 15.01 -2.49
N THR A 151 4.75 14.94 -3.59
CA THR A 151 4.96 13.92 -4.63
C THR A 151 6.12 14.33 -5.52
N SER A 152 7.06 13.44 -5.87
CA SER A 152 8.18 13.79 -6.78
C SER A 152 7.71 13.99 -8.22
N TRP A 153 8.22 15.03 -8.91
CA TRP A 153 7.95 15.27 -10.33
C TRP A 153 8.45 14.11 -11.20
N LEU A 154 9.66 13.64 -10.92
CA LEU A 154 10.29 12.53 -11.64
C LEU A 154 9.46 11.24 -11.53
N LEU A 155 8.87 10.98 -10.36
CA LEU A 155 8.03 9.81 -10.16
C LEU A 155 6.75 9.88 -11.00
N LEU A 156 6.06 11.02 -11.02
CA LEU A 156 4.86 11.19 -11.84
C LEU A 156 5.17 11.11 -13.35
N VAL A 157 6.22 11.78 -13.81
CA VAL A 157 6.65 11.73 -15.21
C VAL A 157 7.05 10.31 -15.59
N GLY A 158 7.88 9.66 -14.76
CA GLY A 158 8.35 8.30 -14.99
C GLY A 158 7.21 7.29 -15.08
N ILE A 159 6.25 7.33 -14.15
CA ILE A 159 5.08 6.43 -14.18
C ILE A 159 4.20 6.69 -15.41
N SER A 160 3.94 7.97 -15.74
CA SER A 160 3.11 8.33 -16.90
C SER A 160 3.75 7.88 -18.21
N LEU A 161 5.06 8.05 -18.35
CA LEU A 161 5.80 7.68 -19.54
C LEU A 161 5.94 6.16 -19.66
N ALA A 162 6.32 5.48 -18.58
CA ALA A 162 6.46 4.02 -18.58
C ALA A 162 5.14 3.32 -18.92
N SER A 163 4.01 3.81 -18.36
CA SER A 163 2.69 3.29 -18.68
C SER A 163 2.24 3.60 -20.11
N ALA A 164 2.56 4.79 -20.64
CA ALA A 164 2.31 5.12 -22.04
C ALA A 164 3.09 4.20 -22.99
N ILE A 165 4.39 4.00 -22.74
CA ILE A 165 5.24 3.11 -23.53
C ILE A 165 4.69 1.69 -23.46
N ALA A 166 4.39 1.18 -22.26
CA ALA A 166 3.80 -0.16 -22.11
C ALA A 166 2.49 -0.30 -22.89
N CYS A 167 1.59 0.69 -22.82
CA CYS A 167 0.33 0.68 -23.57
C CYS A 167 0.57 0.63 -25.09
N VAL A 168 1.49 1.44 -25.63
CA VAL A 168 1.80 1.47 -27.07
C VAL A 168 2.47 0.17 -27.51
N THR A 169 3.38 -0.37 -26.72
CA THR A 169 4.05 -1.65 -27.01
C THR A 169 3.04 -2.79 -27.01
N LEU A 170 2.15 -2.85 -26.02
CA LEU A 170 1.10 -3.87 -25.96
C LEU A 170 0.11 -3.73 -27.11
N LEU A 171 -0.32 -2.52 -27.47
CA LEU A 171 -1.17 -2.30 -28.65
C LEU A 171 -0.50 -2.77 -29.96
N SER A 172 0.82 -2.64 -30.06
CA SER A 172 1.57 -3.01 -31.26
C SER A 172 1.86 -4.51 -31.37
N GLN A 173 1.98 -5.21 -30.23
CA GLN A 173 2.38 -6.61 -30.20
C GLN A 173 1.23 -7.59 -29.93
N SER A 174 0.17 -7.14 -29.25
CA SER A 174 -0.89 -8.03 -28.80
C SER A 174 -1.80 -8.39 -29.96
N SER A 175 -2.03 -9.69 -30.13
CA SER A 175 -3.07 -10.20 -31.03
C SER A 175 -4.48 -10.06 -30.44
N PHE A 176 -4.57 -9.64 -29.16
CA PHE A 176 -5.82 -9.51 -28.41
C PHE A 176 -6.67 -10.79 -28.41
N SER A 177 -6.01 -11.94 -28.52
CA SER A 177 -6.65 -13.25 -28.46
C SER A 177 -6.90 -13.70 -27.03
N GLU A 178 -6.11 -13.19 -26.09
CA GLU A 178 -6.19 -13.54 -24.68
C GLU A 178 -6.78 -12.39 -23.84
N PRO A 179 -7.72 -12.67 -22.91
CA PRO A 179 -8.27 -11.66 -22.00
C PRO A 179 -7.23 -10.86 -21.21
N VAL A 180 -6.08 -11.48 -20.91
CA VAL A 180 -4.99 -10.85 -20.17
C VAL A 180 -4.39 -9.65 -20.91
N ASP A 181 -4.34 -9.71 -22.25
CA ASP A 181 -3.82 -8.63 -23.10
C ASP A 181 -4.69 -7.37 -22.97
N PHE A 182 -6.02 -7.54 -22.90
CA PHE A 182 -6.96 -6.45 -22.70
C PHE A 182 -6.79 -5.80 -21.32
N VAL A 183 -6.58 -6.61 -20.28
CA VAL A 183 -6.40 -6.11 -18.91
C VAL A 183 -5.10 -5.29 -18.80
N TRP A 184 -4.00 -5.79 -19.34
CA TRP A 184 -2.72 -5.08 -19.31
C TRP A 184 -2.71 -3.84 -20.19
N THR A 185 -3.27 -3.93 -21.39
CA THR A 185 -3.37 -2.78 -22.32
C THR A 185 -4.28 -1.70 -21.75
N GLY A 186 -5.48 -2.09 -21.30
CA GLY A 186 -6.42 -1.16 -20.67
C GLY A 186 -5.87 -0.56 -19.38
N GLY A 187 -5.27 -1.38 -18.51
CA GLY A 187 -4.66 -0.96 -17.26
C GLY A 187 -3.52 0.05 -17.47
N SER A 188 -2.60 -0.23 -18.41
CA SER A 188 -1.51 0.69 -18.74
C SER A 188 -2.01 1.99 -19.37
N GLY A 189 -3.02 1.93 -20.25
CA GLY A 189 -3.67 3.11 -20.82
C GLY A 189 -4.33 4.00 -19.77
N ILE A 190 -5.13 3.41 -18.87
CA ILE A 190 -5.76 4.14 -17.75
C ILE A 190 -4.70 4.80 -16.87
N LEU A 191 -3.64 4.06 -16.53
CA LEU A 191 -2.58 4.54 -15.66
C LEU A 191 -1.81 5.72 -16.31
N SER A 192 -1.62 5.70 -17.63
CA SER A 192 -1.05 6.81 -18.38
C SER A 192 -1.92 8.07 -18.32
N VAL A 193 -3.24 7.94 -18.56
CA VAL A 193 -4.19 9.05 -18.48
C VAL A 193 -4.24 9.64 -17.07
N LEU A 194 -4.27 8.78 -16.04
CA LEU A 194 -4.22 9.22 -14.64
C LEU A 194 -2.90 9.92 -14.30
N GLY A 195 -1.79 9.44 -14.86
CA GLY A 195 -0.48 10.06 -14.73
C GLY A 195 -0.43 11.47 -15.33
N ILE A 196 -0.90 11.65 -16.56
CA ILE A 196 -1.01 12.96 -17.22
C ILE A 196 -1.89 13.91 -16.42
N ARG A 197 -3.05 13.43 -15.95
CA ARG A 197 -3.93 14.21 -15.06
C ARG A 197 -3.22 14.61 -13.77
N GLY A 198 -2.46 13.70 -13.17
CA GLY A 198 -1.66 13.95 -11.98
C GLY A 198 -0.59 15.02 -12.20
N LEU A 199 0.10 15.00 -13.34
CA LEU A 199 1.07 16.03 -13.73
C LEU A 199 0.41 17.40 -13.90
N TRP A 200 -0.75 17.47 -14.56
CA TRP A 200 -1.48 18.72 -14.73
C TRP A 200 -1.96 19.29 -13.38
N LEU A 201 -2.50 18.45 -12.50
CA LEU A 201 -2.90 18.87 -11.16
C LEU A 201 -1.69 19.37 -10.37
N LYS A 202 -0.57 18.65 -10.41
CA LYS A 202 0.66 19.08 -9.74
C LYS A 202 1.16 20.42 -10.26
N TYR A 203 1.14 20.63 -11.58
CA TYR A 203 1.51 21.91 -12.19
C TYR A 203 0.62 23.04 -11.65
N ARG A 204 -0.70 22.82 -11.62
CA ARG A 204 -1.68 23.81 -11.13
C ARG A 204 -1.46 24.20 -9.67
N TYR A 205 -1.14 23.24 -8.81
CA TYR A 205 -0.92 23.48 -7.37
C TYR A 205 0.50 23.92 -7.00
N SER A 206 1.45 23.88 -7.95
CA SER A 206 2.83 24.35 -7.73
C SER A 206 3.03 25.80 -8.17
N ARG A 207 2.00 26.44 -8.72
CA ARG A 207 2.01 27.82 -9.21
C ARG A 207 1.31 28.73 -8.20
#